data_AF-A0A4V2FQW5-F1
#
_entry.id   AF-A0A4V2FQW5-F1
#
_cell.length_a   1.000
_cell.length_b   1.000
_cell.length_c   1.000
_cell.angle_alpha   90.00
_cell.angle_beta   90.00
_cell.angle_gamma   90.00
#
_symmetry.space_group_name_H-M   'P 1'
#
loop_
_entity.id
_entity.type
_entity.pdbx_description
1 polymer ?
#
loop_
_entity_poly.entity_id
_entity_poly.type
_entity_poly.pdbx_seq_one_letter_code
_entity_poly.pdbx_strand_id
1 'polypeptide(L)'
;MHLTDEVFLTRVQHRLGMHDTTRADEASIAVLETLIDSLTPDEARALSGALPPRLGRRLGVVDTPVVAARSRGGQHAVGPLD
;
A
#
# COMPACT_ATOMS: atom_id res chain seq x y z
N MET A 1 -6.41 20.42 -15.69
CA MET A 1 -6.93 19.11 -16.13
C MET A 1 -6.84 18.18 -14.93
N HIS A 2 -7.94 17.84 -14.26
CA HIS A 2 -7.92 16.86 -13.16
C HIS A 2 -7.77 15.45 -13.74
N LEU A 3 -6.86 14.65 -13.17
CA LEU A 3 -6.73 13.23 -13.51
C LEU A 3 -7.89 12.47 -12.85
N THR A 4 -8.81 11.94 -13.66
CA THR A 4 -9.92 11.10 -13.19
C THR A 4 -9.51 9.62 -13.18
N ASP A 5 -10.24 8.82 -12.39
CA ASP A 5 -10.01 7.37 -12.32
C ASP A 5 -10.15 6.71 -13.70
N GLU A 6 -11.15 7.11 -14.49
CA GLU A 6 -11.39 6.57 -15.83
C GLU A 6 -10.23 6.87 -16.79
N VAL A 7 -9.71 8.09 -16.78
CA VAL A 7 -8.57 8.48 -17.62
C VAL A 7 -7.30 7.76 -17.19
N PHE A 8 -7.11 7.56 -15.88
CA PHE A 8 -6.00 6.80 -15.35
C PHE A 8 -6.07 5.32 -15.78
N LEU A 9 -7.19 4.65 -15.55
CA LEU A 9 -7.37 3.24 -15.90
C LEU A 9 -7.29 3.01 -17.41
N THR A 10 -7.80 3.92 -18.22
CA THR A 10 -7.65 3.87 -19.69
C THR A 10 -6.18 3.91 -20.10
N ARG A 11 -5.36 4.74 -19.44
CA ARG A 11 -3.90 4.79 -19.70
C ARG A 11 -3.20 3.51 -19.26
N VAL A 12 -3.61 2.94 -18.12
CA VAL A 12 -3.07 1.67 -17.62
C VAL A 12 -3.38 0.54 -18.60
N GLN A 13 -4.63 0.44 -19.06
CA GLN A 13 -5.06 -0.51 -20.10
C GLN A 13 -4.21 -0.40 -21.36
N HIS A 14 -4.09 0.81 -21.90
CA HIS A 14 -3.31 1.05 -23.12
C HIS A 14 -1.82 0.69 -22.95
N ARG A 15 -1.22 0.98 -21.78
CA ARG A 15 0.19 0.64 -21.53
C ARG A 15 0.43 -0.85 -21.37
N LEU A 16 -0.53 -1.56 -20.78
CA LEU A 16 -0.41 -2.99 -20.52
C LEU A 16 -0.96 -3.87 -21.67
N GLY A 17 -1.51 -3.25 -22.73
CA GLY A 17 -2.16 -4.00 -23.82
C GLY A 17 -3.40 -4.77 -23.35
N MET A 18 -4.07 -4.26 -22.31
CA MET A 18 -5.23 -4.89 -21.68
C MET A 18 -6.51 -4.23 -22.19
N HIS A 19 -7.54 -5.05 -22.43
CA HIS A 19 -8.87 -4.58 -22.83
C HIS A 19 -9.87 -4.56 -21.65
N ASP A 20 -9.45 -5.06 -20.49
CA ASP A 20 -10.29 -5.25 -19.33
C ASP A 20 -10.00 -4.19 -18.27
N THR A 21 -10.99 -3.35 -17.99
CA THR A 21 -10.91 -2.26 -17.01
C THR A 21 -10.76 -2.78 -15.58
N THR A 22 -11.38 -3.91 -15.25
CA THR A 22 -11.28 -4.52 -13.90
C THR A 22 -9.87 -5.02 -13.65
N ARG A 23 -9.26 -5.70 -14.63
CA ARG A 23 -7.85 -6.12 -14.58
C ARG A 23 -6.88 -4.94 -14.43
N ALA A 24 -7.17 -3.83 -15.09
CA ALA A 24 -6.36 -2.62 -14.96
C ALA A 24 -6.48 -1.97 -13.57
N ASP A 25 -7.67 -2.00 -12.97
CA ASP A 25 -7.88 -1.54 -11.59
C ASP A 25 -7.12 -2.44 -10.60
N GLU A 26 -7.26 -3.76 -10.71
CA GLU A 26 -6.55 -4.74 -9.88
C GLU A 26 -5.03 -4.60 -9.99
N ALA A 27 -4.49 -4.48 -11.21
CA ALA A 27 -3.06 -4.29 -11.43
C ALA A 27 -2.56 -2.97 -10.82
N SER A 28 -3.36 -1.90 -10.93
CA SER A 28 -3.03 -0.61 -10.33
C SER A 28 -2.99 -0.71 -8.81
N ILE A 29 -3.96 -1.37 -8.20
CA ILE A 29 -4.03 -1.59 -6.76
C ILE A 29 -2.81 -2.40 -6.28
N ALA A 30 -2.50 -3.52 -6.93
CA ALA A 30 -1.38 -4.37 -6.53
C ALA A 30 -0.02 -3.64 -6.57
N VAL A 31 0.22 -2.83 -7.60
CA VAL A 31 1.44 -2.00 -7.69
C VAL A 31 1.47 -0.96 -6.58
N LEU A 32 0.35 -0.30 -6.33
CA LEU A 32 0.23 0.73 -5.30
C LEU A 32 0.45 0.16 -3.89
N GLU A 33 -0.12 -1.01 -3.58
CA GLU A 33 0.11 -1.73 -2.33
C GLU A 33 1.59 -2.11 -2.16
N THR A 34 2.20 -2.67 -3.20
CA THR A 34 3.63 -3.03 -3.20
C THR A 34 4.53 -1.81 -2.98
N LEU A 35 4.16 -0.65 -3.54
CA LEU A 35 4.91 0.58 -3.35
C LEU A 35 4.79 1.09 -1.91
N ILE A 36 3.59 1.08 -1.32
CA ILE A 36 3.35 1.57 0.06
C ILE A 36 4.25 0.86 1.06
N ASP A 37 4.47 -0.45 0.93
CA ASP A 37 5.33 -1.23 1.84
C ASP A 37 6.78 -0.71 1.89
N SER A 38 7.21 0.02 0.85
CA SER A 38 8.56 0.57 0.73
C SER A 38 8.63 2.08 0.95
N LEU A 39 7.50 2.77 1.10
CA LEU A 39 7.42 4.23 1.24
C LEU A 39 7.36 4.64 2.71
N THR A 40 7.95 5.79 3.02
CA THR A 40 7.71 6.47 4.29
C THR A 40 6.26 7.00 4.36
N PRO A 41 5.73 7.26 5.57
CA PRO A 41 4.38 7.81 5.73
C PRO A 41 4.14 9.12 4.96
N ASP A 42 5.14 10.02 4.94
CA ASP A 42 5.07 11.27 4.19
C ASP A 42 5.03 11.04 2.66
N GLU A 43 5.82 10.10 2.14
CA GLU A 43 5.81 9.74 0.72
C GLU A 43 4.51 9.06 0.31
N ALA A 44 3.97 8.16 1.15
CA ALA A 44 2.67 7.54 0.92
C ALA A 44 1.55 8.59 0.89
N ARG A 45 1.60 9.59 1.80
CA ARG A 45 0.65 10.71 1.81
C ARG A 45 0.78 11.58 0.56
N ALA A 46 2.00 11.91 0.14
CA ALA A 46 2.23 12.66 -1.09
C ALA A 46 1.72 11.91 -2.32
N LEU A 47 1.99 10.60 -2.40
CA LEU A 47 1.50 9.74 -3.48
C LEU A 47 -0.03 9.68 -3.51
N SER A 48 -0.68 9.54 -2.35
CA SER A 48 -2.14 9.53 -2.25
C SER A 48 -2.78 10.82 -2.77
N GLY A 49 -2.12 11.97 -2.58
CA GLY A 49 -2.58 13.27 -3.06
C GLY A 49 -2.37 13.49 -4.56
N ALA A 50 -1.48 12.71 -5.20
CA ALA A 50 -1.25 12.76 -6.64
C ALA A 50 -2.13 11.79 -7.44
N LEU A 51 -2.80 10.86 -6.77
CA LEU A 51 -3.66 9.86 -7.39
C LEU A 51 -5.08 10.38 -7.63
N PRO A 52 -5.82 9.78 -8.59
CA PRO A 52 -7.26 9.93 -8.68
C PRO A 52 -7.96 9.64 -7.34
N PRO A 53 -9.07 10.33 -7.02
CA PRO A 53 -9.66 10.30 -5.70
C PRO A 53 -9.99 8.88 -5.18
N ARG A 54 -10.44 7.97 -6.05
CA ARG A 54 -10.81 6.60 -5.63
C ARG A 54 -9.58 5.77 -5.27
N LEU A 55 -8.51 5.92 -6.06
CA LEU A 55 -7.22 5.25 -5.81
C LEU A 55 -6.46 5.87 -4.63
N GLY A 56 -6.44 7.19 -4.52
CA GLY A 56 -5.85 7.91 -3.40
C GLY A 56 -6.50 7.55 -2.06
N ARG A 57 -7.84 7.38 -2.04
CA ARG A 57 -8.56 6.93 -0.83
C ARG A 57 -8.19 5.50 -0.42
N ARG A 58 -7.88 4.62 -1.38
CA ARG A 58 -7.38 3.26 -1.08
C ARG A 58 -5.97 3.27 -0.50
N LEU A 59 -5.15 4.25 -0.92
CA LEU A 59 -3.81 4.48 -0.38
C LEU A 59 -3.81 5.14 1.00
N GLY A 60 -4.90 5.83 1.35
CA GLY A 60 -5.06 6.59 2.58
C GLY A 60 -5.04 5.69 3.80
N VAL A 61 -3.82 5.47 4.30
CA VAL A 61 -3.40 5.09 5.66
C VAL A 61 -4.58 4.82 6.58
N VAL A 62 -4.82 3.54 6.85
CA VAL A 62 -5.38 3.14 8.14
C VAL A 62 -4.39 3.65 9.18
N ASP A 63 -4.82 4.56 10.04
CA ASP A 63 -4.12 4.94 11.27
C ASP A 63 -4.07 3.69 12.17
N THR A 64 -3.24 2.73 11.78
CA THR A 64 -2.95 1.56 12.60
C THR A 64 -1.66 1.90 13.31
N PRO A 65 -1.70 2.23 14.62
CA PRO A 65 -0.48 2.30 15.39
C PRO A 65 0.17 0.92 15.27
N VAL A 66 1.32 0.88 14.58
CA VAL A 66 2.25 -0.24 14.65
C VAL A 66 2.71 -0.29 16.10
N VAL A 67 1.93 -0.98 16.94
CA VAL A 67 2.33 -1.31 18.30
C VAL A 67 3.59 -2.13 18.13
N ALA A 68 4.69 -1.49 18.50
CA ALA A 68 5.99 -2.09 18.65
C ALA A 68 5.85 -3.34 19.54
N ALA A 69 5.67 -4.51 18.94
CA ALA A 69 5.94 -5.78 19.57
C ALA A 69 7.46 -6.02 19.60
N ARG A 70 8.19 -5.08 20.21
CA ARG A 70 9.48 -5.36 20.84
C ARG A 70 9.23 -5.43 22.35
N SER A 71 8.78 -6.59 22.80
CA SER A 71 8.92 -6.97 24.20
C SER A 71 9.58 -8.34 24.30
N ARG A 72 10.89 -8.31 24.07
CA ARG A 72 11.94 -8.97 24.87
C ARG A 72 11.42 -10.01 25.89
N GLY A 73 11.12 -11.23 25.43
CA GLY A 73 11.05 -12.41 26.28
C GLY A 73 12.47 -12.83 26.67
N GLY A 74 12.85 -12.48 27.90
CA GLY A 74 14.17 -12.72 28.45
C GLY A 74 14.54 -14.20 28.51
N GLN A 75 15.79 -14.47 28.13
CA GLN A 75 16.51 -15.71 28.35
C GLN A 75 17.10 -15.68 29.78
N HIS A 76 16.60 -16.51 30.70
CA HIS A 76 17.21 -17.03 31.96
C HIS A 76 16.06 -17.65 32.80
N ALA A 77 16.15 -18.79 33.47
CA ALA A 77 17.30 -19.54 33.96
C ALA A 77 16.99 -21.05 34.02
N VAL A 78 18.04 -21.83 33.79
CA VAL A 78 18.16 -23.25 34.10
C VAL A 78 17.89 -23.50 35.59
N GLY A 79 16.98 -24.43 35.90
CA GLY A 79 16.85 -25.02 37.23
C GLY A 79 17.70 -26.29 37.31
N PRO A 80 18.36 -26.59 38.44
CA PRO A 80 19.02 -27.87 38.63
C PRO A 80 17.95 -28.95 38.91
N LEU A 81 18.08 -30.10 38.25
CA LEU A 81 17.41 -31.33 38.65
C LEU A 81 18.49 -32.26 39.19
N ASP A 82 18.37 -32.55 40.50
CA ASP A 82 18.97 -33.62 41.33
C ASP A 82 20.44 -34.00 41.12
#